data_AF-A0A541CL18-F1
#
_entry.id   AF-A0A541CL18-F1
#
_cell.length_a   1.000
_cell.length_b   1.000
_cell.length_c   1.000
_cell.angle_alpha   90.00
_cell.angle_beta   90.00
_cell.angle_gamma   90.00
#
_symmetry.space_group_name_H-M   'P 1'
#
loop_
_entity.id
_entity.type
_entity.pdbx_description
1 polymer ?
#
loop_
_entity_poly.entity_id
_entity_poly.type
_entity_poly.pdbx_seq_one_letter_code
_entity_poly.pdbx_strand_id
1 'polypeptide(L)'
;MSIPNRTTLAQLRAMTAAEVARLPLDQLALLLDEVGDLKADAKRLGDLLHDALHVRFGEAATAARRAEGKDTGRVRLEQDGFEILADLPKKVRWDQPKLAEAIATLRGWGEDPADYVATELRVPEARFSAWPPRIRALFEPARTVAAGRPSYSLELKDPA
;
A
#
# COMPACT_ATOMS: atom_id res chain seq x y z
N MET A 1 -11.91 41.18 16.52
CA MET A 1 -11.29 39.97 15.95
C MET A 1 -12.14 38.79 16.35
N SER A 2 -12.83 38.15 15.41
CA SER A 2 -13.55 36.90 15.69
C SER A 2 -12.50 35.79 15.75
N ILE A 3 -12.28 35.24 16.93
CA ILE A 3 -11.44 34.04 17.10
C ILE A 3 -12.20 32.92 16.39
N PRO A 4 -11.65 32.28 15.35
CA PRO A 4 -12.36 31.18 14.70
C PRO A 4 -12.56 30.06 15.72
N ASN A 5 -13.83 29.74 16.03
CA ASN A 5 -14.26 28.65 16.90
C ASN A 5 -14.01 27.26 16.26
N ARG A 6 -12.87 27.05 15.59
CA ARG A 6 -12.51 25.81 14.90
C ARG A 6 -11.08 25.40 15.28
N THR A 7 -10.93 24.18 15.77
CA THR A 7 -9.64 23.54 15.96
C THR A 7 -8.95 23.34 14.60
N THR A 8 -7.70 23.78 14.47
CA THR A 8 -6.88 23.65 13.25
C THR A 8 -5.96 22.44 13.31
N LEU A 9 -5.43 21.97 12.17
CA LEU A 9 -4.38 20.95 12.15
C LEU A 9 -3.13 21.33 12.97
N ALA A 10 -2.79 22.62 13.05
CA ALA A 10 -1.65 23.09 13.84
C ALA A 10 -1.90 22.88 15.35
N GLN A 11 -3.10 23.18 15.82
CA GLN A 11 -3.51 22.92 17.20
C GLN A 11 -3.61 21.41 17.47
N LEU A 12 -4.21 20.64 16.54
CA LEU A 12 -4.34 19.19 16.64
C LEU A 12 -2.99 18.49 16.91
N ARG A 13 -1.90 18.96 16.30
CA ARG A 13 -0.53 18.43 16.53
C ARG A 13 -0.04 18.55 17.96
N ALA A 14 -0.55 19.53 18.71
CA ALA A 14 -0.18 19.77 20.10
C ALA A 14 -1.16 19.14 21.10
N MET A 15 -2.28 18.57 20.63
CA MET A 15 -3.31 17.97 21.49
C MET A 15 -3.02 16.50 21.78
N THR A 16 -3.41 16.06 22.98
CA THR A 16 -3.48 14.66 23.36
C THR A 16 -4.75 14.00 22.82
N ALA A 17 -4.74 12.67 22.69
CA ALA A 17 -5.94 11.93 22.28
C ALA A 17 -7.16 12.21 23.18
N ALA A 18 -6.94 12.41 24.48
CA ALA A 18 -8.00 12.73 25.43
C ALA A 18 -8.60 14.13 25.22
N GLU A 19 -7.81 15.10 24.75
CA GLU A 19 -8.30 16.44 24.40
C GLU A 19 -9.05 16.41 23.06
N VAL A 20 -8.52 15.71 22.07
CA VAL A 20 -9.19 15.54 20.76
C VAL A 20 -10.53 14.84 20.93
N ALA A 21 -10.61 13.81 21.80
CA ALA A 21 -11.85 13.09 22.08
C ALA A 21 -12.96 13.97 22.72
N ARG A 22 -12.63 15.15 23.25
CA ARG A 22 -13.60 16.11 23.82
C ARG A 22 -14.06 17.16 22.81
N LEU A 23 -13.50 17.17 21.60
CA LEU A 23 -13.92 18.11 20.57
C LEU A 23 -15.36 17.80 20.09
N PRO A 24 -16.14 18.83 19.72
CA PRO A 24 -17.41 18.64 19.03
C PRO A 24 -17.28 17.78 17.76
N LEU A 25 -18.31 16.98 17.44
CA LEU A 25 -18.28 16.04 16.31
C LEU A 25 -18.12 16.73 14.95
N ASP A 26 -18.70 17.92 14.79
CA ASP A 26 -18.53 18.76 13.59
C ASP A 26 -17.06 19.21 13.43
N GLN A 27 -16.38 19.57 14.53
CA GLN A 27 -14.95 19.85 14.49
C GLN A 27 -14.12 18.60 14.18
N LEU A 28 -14.47 17.45 14.75
CA LEU A 28 -13.79 16.19 14.46
C LEU A 28 -13.95 15.78 12.98
N ALA A 29 -15.14 15.97 12.41
CA ALA A 29 -15.41 15.70 11.00
C ALA A 29 -14.54 16.58 10.09
N LEU A 30 -14.52 17.89 10.36
CA LEU A 30 -13.68 18.84 9.64
C LEU A 30 -12.18 18.51 9.73
N LEU A 31 -11.70 18.10 10.92
CA LEU A 31 -10.31 17.68 11.10
C LEU A 31 -9.98 16.39 10.35
N LEU A 32 -10.90 15.42 10.29
CA LEU A 32 -10.72 14.20 9.52
C LEU A 32 -10.56 14.49 8.02
N ASP A 33 -11.42 15.36 7.49
CA ASP A 33 -11.35 15.79 6.09
C ASP A 33 -10.04 16.53 5.79
N GLU A 34 -9.66 17.51 6.64
CA GLU A 34 -8.40 18.25 6.50
C GLU A 34 -7.17 17.32 6.53
N VAL A 35 -7.15 16.31 7.40
CA VAL A 35 -6.07 15.31 7.44
C VAL A 35 -6.07 14.46 6.16
N GLY A 36 -7.25 14.08 5.66
CA GLY A 36 -7.41 13.36 4.40
C GLY A 36 -6.83 14.13 3.22
N ASP A 37 -7.19 15.41 3.10
CA ASP A 37 -6.70 16.30 2.06
C ASP A 37 -5.19 16.51 2.13
N LEU A 38 -4.65 16.74 3.35
CA LEU A 38 -3.22 16.89 3.56
C LEU A 38 -2.46 15.63 3.13
N LYS A 39 -2.98 14.44 3.46
CA LYS A 39 -2.39 13.16 3.06
C LYS A 39 -2.40 13.00 1.54
N ALA A 40 -3.51 13.35 0.90
CA ALA A 40 -3.64 13.27 -0.55
C ALA A 40 -2.67 14.24 -1.25
N ASP A 41 -2.53 15.46 -0.73
CA ASP A 41 -1.61 16.46 -1.28
C ASP A 41 -0.14 16.07 -1.11
N ALA A 42 0.25 15.65 0.08
CA ALA A 42 1.59 15.15 0.35
C ALA A 42 1.96 13.97 -0.58
N LYS A 43 1.00 13.06 -0.85
CA LYS A 43 1.19 12.00 -1.83
C LYS A 43 1.42 12.56 -3.24
N ARG A 44 0.57 13.46 -3.71
CA ARG A 44 0.68 14.05 -5.06
C ARG A 44 2.03 14.75 -5.25
N LEU A 45 2.45 15.55 -4.28
CA LEU A 45 3.72 16.27 -4.33
C LEU A 45 4.91 15.30 -4.27
N GLY A 46 4.82 14.25 -3.44
CA GLY A 46 5.84 13.20 -3.38
C GLY A 46 5.99 12.45 -4.70
N ASP A 47 4.87 12.07 -5.33
CA ASP A 47 4.86 11.43 -6.65
C ASP A 47 5.45 12.36 -7.72
N LEU A 48 5.05 13.65 -7.74
CA LEU A 48 5.59 14.65 -8.66
C LEU A 48 7.11 14.83 -8.52
N LEU A 49 7.62 14.93 -7.29
CA LEU A 49 9.06 15.03 -7.04
C LEU A 49 9.79 13.77 -7.49
N HIS A 50 9.23 12.59 -7.23
CA HIS A 50 9.78 11.34 -7.70
C HIS A 50 9.89 11.30 -9.23
N ASP A 51 8.81 11.67 -9.93
CA ASP A 51 8.76 11.70 -11.39
C ASP A 51 9.75 12.72 -11.95
N ALA A 52 9.86 13.92 -11.35
CA ALA A 52 10.84 14.93 -11.74
C ALA A 52 12.29 14.44 -11.59
N LEU A 53 12.60 13.73 -10.50
CA LEU A 53 13.91 13.09 -10.31
C LEU A 53 14.15 11.99 -11.35
N HIS A 54 13.13 11.21 -11.68
CA HIS A 54 13.23 10.18 -12.71
C HIS A 54 13.46 10.78 -14.11
N VAL A 55 12.76 11.85 -14.47
CA VAL A 55 12.98 12.59 -15.72
C VAL A 55 14.41 13.14 -15.77
N ARG A 56 14.92 13.69 -14.67
CA ARG A 56 16.25 14.32 -14.62
C ARG A 56 17.40 13.30 -14.63
N PHE A 57 17.27 12.19 -13.89
CA PHE A 57 18.40 11.29 -13.62
C PHE A 57 18.20 9.87 -14.15
N GLY A 58 17.01 9.51 -14.64
CA GLY A 58 16.66 8.14 -15.03
C GLY A 58 17.48 7.61 -16.20
N GLU A 59 17.71 8.44 -17.22
CA GLU A 59 18.56 8.07 -18.36
C GLU A 59 20.03 7.92 -17.95
N ALA A 60 20.57 8.89 -17.22
CA ALA A 60 21.94 8.85 -16.71
C ALA A 60 22.18 7.62 -15.79
N ALA A 61 21.25 7.34 -14.89
CA ALA A 61 21.30 6.15 -14.03
C ALA A 61 21.23 4.85 -14.84
N THR A 62 20.49 4.84 -15.95
CA THR A 62 20.41 3.68 -16.85
C THR A 62 21.71 3.49 -17.63
N ALA A 63 22.31 4.57 -18.12
CA ALA A 63 23.61 4.53 -18.78
C ALA A 63 24.71 4.06 -17.81
N ALA A 64 24.74 4.58 -16.58
CA ALA A 64 25.67 4.15 -15.53
C ALA A 64 25.51 2.64 -15.21
N ARG A 65 24.27 2.17 -15.04
CA ARG A 65 23.97 0.74 -14.84
C ARG A 65 24.52 -0.13 -15.98
N ARG A 66 24.29 0.28 -17.24
CA ARG A 66 24.81 -0.43 -18.42
C ARG A 66 26.34 -0.43 -18.50
N ALA A 67 26.99 0.68 -18.14
CA ALA A 67 28.44 0.78 -18.08
C ALA A 67 29.05 -0.17 -17.03
N GLU A 68 28.33 -0.42 -15.92
CA GLU A 68 28.69 -1.45 -14.93
C GLU A 68 28.27 -2.88 -15.32
N GLY A 69 27.68 -3.07 -16.51
CA GLY A 69 27.22 -4.38 -16.98
C GLY A 69 25.97 -4.91 -16.25
N LYS A 70 25.11 -4.04 -15.71
CA LYS A 70 23.90 -4.42 -14.97
C LYS A 70 22.66 -3.75 -15.55
N ASP A 71 21.52 -4.44 -15.54
CA ASP A 71 20.21 -3.84 -15.91
C ASP A 71 19.48 -3.23 -14.72
N THR A 72 19.78 -3.73 -13.51
CA THR A 72 19.14 -3.38 -12.23
C THR A 72 20.19 -3.18 -11.16
N GLY A 73 19.78 -2.70 -9.99
CA GLY A 73 20.64 -2.41 -8.86
C GLY A 73 20.86 -0.92 -8.68
N ARG A 74 21.80 -0.61 -7.80
CA ARG A 74 22.09 0.75 -7.33
C ARG A 74 23.28 1.31 -8.07
N VAL A 75 23.16 2.56 -8.52
CA VAL A 75 24.28 3.35 -9.05
C VAL A 75 24.31 4.71 -8.36
N ARG A 76 25.50 5.32 -8.36
CA ARG A 76 25.73 6.66 -7.85
C ARG A 76 26.03 7.60 -9.01
N LEU A 77 25.40 8.76 -9.00
CA LEU A 77 25.71 9.86 -9.90
C LEU A 77 26.15 11.06 -9.06
N GLU A 78 27.04 11.89 -9.59
CA GLU A 78 27.42 13.14 -8.94
C GLU A 78 27.00 14.31 -9.84
N GLN A 79 26.25 15.25 -9.28
CA GLN A 79 25.87 16.47 -9.99
C GLN A 79 25.69 17.62 -8.99
N ASP A 80 26.25 18.78 -9.31
CA ASP A 80 26.10 20.02 -8.52
C ASP A 80 26.49 19.87 -7.03
N GLY A 81 27.45 18.99 -6.71
CA GLY A 81 27.89 18.71 -5.35
C GLY A 81 27.00 17.73 -4.57
N PHE A 82 26.00 17.13 -5.21
CA PHE A 82 25.15 16.08 -4.63
C PHE A 82 25.55 14.69 -5.12
N GLU A 83 25.56 13.71 -4.22
CA GLU A 83 25.54 12.28 -4.58
C GLU A 83 24.08 11.84 -4.76
N ILE A 84 23.72 11.45 -5.98
CA ILE A 84 22.40 10.93 -6.34
C ILE A 84 22.45 9.41 -6.34
N LEU A 85 21.73 8.80 -5.40
CA LEU A 85 21.58 7.35 -5.30
C LEU A 85 20.39 6.87 -6.13
N ALA A 86 20.64 6.30 -7.30
CA ALA A 86 19.60 5.72 -8.15
C ALA A 86 19.49 4.22 -7.90
N ASP A 87 18.49 3.82 -7.10
CA ASP A 87 18.20 2.42 -6.78
C ASP A 87 17.12 1.87 -7.71
N LEU A 88 17.46 0.85 -8.50
CA LEU A 88 16.48 0.10 -9.30
C LEU A 88 16.41 -1.35 -8.77
N PRO A 89 15.53 -1.65 -7.80
CA PRO A 89 15.47 -2.97 -7.20
C PRO A 89 15.02 -4.01 -8.22
N LYS A 90 15.61 -5.22 -8.13
CA LYS A 90 15.15 -6.37 -8.90
C LYS A 90 13.74 -6.74 -8.46
N LYS A 91 12.81 -6.84 -9.41
CA LYS A 91 11.46 -7.36 -9.18
C LYS A 91 11.34 -8.72 -9.85
N VAL A 92 11.37 -9.79 -9.06
CA VAL A 92 11.05 -11.13 -9.56
C VAL A 92 9.52 -11.23 -9.65
N ARG A 93 9.02 -11.53 -10.85
CA ARG A 93 7.61 -11.89 -11.06
C ARG A 93 7.55 -13.33 -11.49
N TRP A 94 6.69 -14.09 -10.85
CA TRP A 94 6.45 -15.47 -11.19
C TRP A 94 5.19 -15.60 -12.03
N ASP A 95 5.32 -16.28 -13.16
CA ASP A 95 4.19 -16.70 -14.00
C ASP A 95 3.44 -17.82 -13.25
N GLN A 96 2.25 -17.48 -12.73
CA GLN A 96 1.47 -18.39 -11.90
C GLN A 96 1.02 -19.65 -12.64
N PRO A 97 0.53 -19.59 -13.90
CA PRO A 97 0.32 -20.78 -14.73
C PRO A 97 1.55 -21.69 -14.80
N LYS A 98 2.72 -21.14 -15.09
CA LYS A 98 3.96 -21.94 -15.18
C LYS A 98 4.39 -22.53 -13.84
N LEU A 99 4.17 -21.81 -12.73
CA LEU A 99 4.40 -22.37 -11.40
C LEU A 99 3.47 -23.56 -11.12
N ALA A 100 2.20 -23.47 -11.51
CA ALA A 100 1.26 -24.58 -11.35
C ALA A 100 1.68 -25.81 -12.15
N GLU A 101 2.14 -25.62 -13.39
CA GLU A 101 2.71 -26.68 -14.24
C GLU A 101 3.98 -27.29 -13.63
N ALA A 102 4.89 -26.47 -13.10
CA ALA A 102 6.09 -26.94 -12.42
C ALA A 102 5.75 -27.77 -11.18
N ILE A 103 4.80 -27.32 -10.35
CA ILE A 103 4.31 -28.06 -9.18
C ILE A 103 3.69 -29.40 -9.59
N ALA A 104 2.88 -29.43 -10.66
CA ALA A 104 2.31 -30.67 -11.18
C ALA A 104 3.40 -31.65 -11.66
N THR A 105 4.44 -31.12 -12.29
CA THR A 105 5.61 -31.90 -12.74
C THR A 105 6.37 -32.51 -11.56
N LEU A 106 6.64 -31.73 -10.50
CA LEU A 106 7.27 -32.24 -9.27
C LEU A 106 6.49 -33.41 -8.68
N ARG A 107 5.16 -33.27 -8.57
CA ARG A 107 4.31 -34.38 -8.11
C ARG A 107 4.41 -35.61 -9.01
N GLY A 108 4.50 -35.41 -10.33
CA GLY A 108 4.69 -36.49 -11.30
C GLY A 108 6.02 -37.23 -11.14
N TRP A 109 7.04 -36.56 -10.59
CA TRP A 109 8.33 -37.17 -10.23
C TRP A 109 8.30 -37.86 -8.87
N GLY A 110 7.19 -37.79 -8.13
CA GLY A 110 7.06 -38.33 -6.78
C GLY A 110 7.64 -37.43 -5.68
N GLU A 111 8.03 -36.20 -6.02
CA GLU A 111 8.49 -35.19 -5.06
C GLU A 111 7.29 -34.53 -4.35
N ASP A 112 7.49 -34.09 -3.11
CA ASP A 112 6.52 -33.24 -2.41
C ASP A 112 6.79 -31.76 -2.73
N PRO A 113 5.88 -31.04 -3.41
CA PRO A 113 6.07 -29.62 -3.68
C PRO A 113 6.26 -28.75 -2.43
N ALA A 114 5.77 -29.18 -1.26
CA ALA A 114 5.92 -28.41 -0.02
C ALA A 114 7.39 -28.19 0.39
N ASP A 115 8.30 -29.06 -0.06
CA ASP A 115 9.74 -28.93 0.19
C ASP A 115 10.39 -27.78 -0.62
N TYR A 116 9.73 -27.36 -1.71
CA TYR A 116 10.30 -26.42 -2.68
C TYR A 116 9.52 -25.11 -2.78
N VAL A 117 8.21 -25.14 -2.49
CA VAL A 117 7.34 -23.97 -2.64
C VAL A 117 6.37 -23.80 -1.48
N ALA A 118 6.29 -22.57 -0.97
CA ALA A 118 5.19 -22.16 -0.11
C ALA A 118 3.96 -21.90 -0.98
N THR A 119 2.83 -22.55 -0.65
CA THR A 119 1.56 -22.34 -1.35
C THR A 119 0.62 -21.51 -0.49
N GLU A 120 0.26 -20.32 -0.98
CA GLU A 120 -0.79 -19.50 -0.39
C GLU A 120 -2.04 -19.57 -1.27
N LEU A 121 -3.15 -20.05 -0.70
CA LEU A 121 -4.45 -20.05 -1.38
C LEU A 121 -5.24 -18.82 -0.93
N ARG A 122 -5.58 -17.96 -1.88
CA ARG A 122 -6.41 -16.78 -1.62
C ARG A 122 -7.80 -16.99 -2.16
N VAL A 123 -8.78 -16.90 -1.27
CA VAL A 123 -10.20 -16.90 -1.62
C VAL A 123 -10.73 -15.48 -1.45
N PRO A 124 -11.00 -14.73 -2.53
CA PRO A 124 -11.64 -13.43 -2.42
C PRO A 124 -13.04 -13.57 -1.80
N GLU A 125 -13.32 -12.83 -0.74
CA GLU A 125 -14.58 -12.94 0.02
C GLU A 125 -15.81 -12.73 -0.89
N ALA A 126 -15.75 -11.77 -1.82
CA ALA A 126 -16.82 -11.54 -2.78
C ALA A 126 -17.12 -12.77 -3.66
N ARG A 127 -16.08 -13.54 -4.03
CA ARG A 127 -16.27 -14.79 -4.79
C ARG A 127 -16.85 -15.87 -3.87
N PHE A 128 -16.33 -16.00 -2.66
CA PHE A 128 -16.83 -16.95 -1.66
C PHE A 128 -18.33 -16.77 -1.39
N SER A 129 -18.79 -15.53 -1.22
CA SER A 129 -20.21 -15.23 -1.00
C SER A 129 -21.09 -15.60 -2.19
N ALA A 130 -20.55 -15.53 -3.42
CA ALA A 130 -21.26 -15.86 -4.65
C ALA A 130 -21.23 -17.36 -5.03
N TRP A 131 -20.51 -18.20 -4.27
CA TRP A 131 -20.41 -19.62 -4.57
C TRP A 131 -21.71 -20.39 -4.27
N PRO A 132 -21.98 -21.49 -5.01
CA PRO A 132 -23.04 -22.43 -4.66
C PRO A 132 -22.87 -22.95 -3.22
N PRO A 133 -23.96 -23.16 -2.46
CA PRO A 133 -23.89 -23.53 -1.04
C PRO A 133 -23.00 -24.74 -0.75
N ARG A 134 -23.01 -25.75 -1.63
CA ARG A 134 -22.19 -26.97 -1.50
C ARG A 134 -20.69 -26.68 -1.52
N ILE A 135 -20.24 -25.78 -2.39
CA ILE A 135 -18.82 -25.43 -2.51
C ILE A 135 -18.41 -24.53 -1.34
N ARG A 136 -19.26 -23.57 -0.97
CA ARG A 136 -19.03 -22.71 0.19
C ARG A 136 -18.83 -23.52 1.48
N ALA A 137 -19.67 -24.53 1.70
CA ALA A 137 -19.59 -25.41 2.86
C ALA A 137 -18.26 -26.17 3.00
N LEU A 138 -17.57 -26.46 1.89
CA LEU A 138 -16.25 -27.14 1.92
C LEU A 138 -15.14 -26.23 2.46
N PHE A 139 -15.26 -24.92 2.25
CA PHE A 139 -14.24 -23.93 2.62
C PHE A 139 -14.56 -23.21 3.94
N GLU A 140 -15.81 -23.27 4.42
CA GLU A 140 -16.25 -22.65 5.67
C GLU A 140 -15.37 -23.04 6.88
N PRO A 141 -14.94 -24.32 7.08
CA PRO A 141 -14.07 -24.68 8.21
C PRO A 141 -12.69 -24.03 8.17
N ALA A 142 -12.19 -23.67 6.99
CA ALA A 142 -10.91 -22.98 6.82
C ALA A 142 -11.05 -21.45 6.93
N ARG A 143 -12.28 -20.92 7.04
CA ARG A 143 -12.56 -19.49 7.11
C ARG A 143 -12.54 -19.04 8.57
N THR A 144 -11.58 -18.19 8.91
CA THR A 144 -11.55 -17.49 10.21
C THR A 144 -12.01 -16.05 10.02
N VAL A 145 -13.03 -15.63 10.78
CA VAL A 145 -13.45 -14.23 10.86
C VAL A 145 -12.89 -13.63 12.12
N ALA A 146 -11.87 -12.79 11.98
CA ALA A 146 -11.35 -11.96 13.07
C ALA A 146 -11.86 -10.53 12.92
N ALA A 147 -12.06 -9.84 14.06
CA ALA A 147 -12.38 -8.42 14.03
C ALA A 147 -11.22 -7.63 13.42
N GLY A 148 -11.52 -6.84 12.38
CA GLY A 148 -10.56 -5.92 11.78
C GLY A 148 -10.32 -4.69 12.64
N ARG A 149 -9.33 -3.87 12.25
CA ARG A 149 -9.13 -2.54 12.85
C ARG A 149 -10.38 -1.68 12.57
N PRO A 150 -11.00 -1.06 13.60
CA PRO A 150 -12.15 -0.19 13.37
C PRO A 150 -11.73 1.04 12.55
N SER A 151 -12.61 1.44 11.64
CA SER A 151 -12.55 2.71 10.90
C SER A 151 -13.73 3.57 11.28
N TYR A 152 -13.51 4.88 11.39
CA TYR A 152 -14.54 5.84 11.77
C TYR A 152 -14.71 6.87 10.65
N SER A 153 -15.95 7.21 10.34
CA SER A 153 -16.32 8.26 9.40
C SER A 153 -17.48 9.04 10.00
N LEU A 154 -17.44 10.37 9.88
CA LEU A 154 -18.41 11.26 10.48
C LEU A 154 -19.19 11.95 9.36
N GLU A 155 -20.50 11.75 9.33
CA GLU A 155 -21.40 12.35 8.35
C GLU A 155 -22.50 13.12 9.09
N LEU A 156 -22.79 14.33 8.62
CA LEU A 156 -23.95 15.09 9.07
C LEU A 156 -25.21 14.41 8.54
N LYS A 157 -26.10 14.02 9.44
CA LYS A 157 -27.42 13.50 9.05
C LYS A 157 -28.35 14.68 8.80
N ASP A 158 -28.98 14.73 7.62
CA ASP A 158 -30.04 15.70 7.36
C ASP A 158 -31.17 15.55 8.41
N PRO A 159 -31.68 16.65 8.97
CA PRO A 159 -32.84 16.58 9.85
C PRO A 159 -34.02 16.03 9.05
N ALA A 160 -34.64 14.97 9.60
CA ALA A 160 -35.84 14.34 9.05
C ALA A 160 -37.05 15.26 9.07
#